data_AF-A0A2X4X609-F1
#
_entry.id   AF-A0A2X4X609-F1
#
_cell.length_a   1.000
_cell.length_b   1.000
_cell.length_c   1.000
_cell.angle_alpha   90.00
_cell.angle_beta   90.00
_cell.angle_gamma   90.00
#
_symmetry.space_group_name_H-M   'P 1'
#
loop_
_entity.id
_entity.type
_entity.pdbx_description
1 polymer ?
#
loop_
_entity_poly.entity_id
_entity_poly.type
_entity_poly.pdbx_seq_one_letter_code
_entity_poly.pdbx_strand_id
1 'polypeptide(L)'
;MLNRQIAWEEPFNDSYGPGFITRMFVVSGRVYAVGFEVIYSDQQLINKGIRINADIPDFRFPDTGMWAVAFDRVETVEAWGGYNHVSLPGLSAGKVLLNVARSIIEHDYVSNAGAYIFTAAVDREHERCGSRQYL
;
A
#
# COMPACT_ATOMS: atom_id res chain seq x y z
N MET A 1 -0.19 11.65 18.86
CA MET A 1 1.26 11.36 18.68
C MET A 1 1.46 9.87 18.90
N LEU A 2 1.89 9.13 17.87
CA LEU A 2 2.16 7.69 17.95
C LEU A 2 3.47 7.47 18.74
N ASN A 3 3.42 7.59 20.06
CA ASN A 3 4.57 7.41 20.96
C ASN A 3 4.82 5.93 21.34
N ARG A 4 4.22 4.98 20.60
CA ARG A 4 4.41 3.55 20.85
C ARG A 4 5.54 3.05 19.97
N GLN A 5 6.66 2.68 20.59
CA GLN A 5 7.69 1.92 19.90
C GLN A 5 7.14 0.51 19.66
N ILE A 6 6.62 0.29 18.46
CA ILE A 6 6.13 -1.01 18.02
C ILE A 6 7.35 -1.84 17.64
N ALA A 7 7.50 -3.01 18.25
CA ALA A 7 8.44 -4.02 17.78
C ALA A 7 7.69 -4.88 16.76
N TRP A 8 8.08 -4.76 15.49
CA TRP A 8 7.50 -5.59 14.43
C TRP A 8 8.15 -6.97 14.45
N GLU A 9 7.32 -7.99 14.54
CA GLU A 9 7.75 -9.39 14.48
C GLU A 9 7.46 -9.98 13.10
N GLU A 10 8.15 -11.06 12.76
CA GLU A 10 7.84 -11.87 11.59
C GLU A 10 6.33 -12.17 11.51
N PRO A 11 5.69 -12.00 10.34
CA PRO A 11 6.28 -11.83 9.01
C PRO A 11 6.47 -10.36 8.57
N PHE A 12 6.40 -9.40 9.49
CA PHE A 12 6.63 -7.99 9.18
C PHE A 12 8.12 -7.63 9.29
N ASN A 13 8.55 -6.68 8.46
CA ASN A 13 9.91 -6.20 8.40
C ASN A 13 9.92 -4.66 8.36
N ASP A 14 10.63 -4.05 9.32
CA ASP A 14 10.79 -2.61 9.51
C ASP A 14 12.21 -2.09 9.21
N SER A 15 13.06 -2.91 8.58
CA SER A 15 14.48 -2.59 8.31
C SER A 15 14.70 -1.55 7.22
N TYR A 16 13.65 -1.21 6.46
CA TYR A 16 13.72 -0.29 5.32
C TYR A 16 13.68 1.20 5.72
N GLY A 17 13.38 1.50 6.98
CA GLY A 17 13.40 2.86 7.50
C GLY A 17 12.28 3.10 8.52
N PRO A 18 12.43 4.16 9.34
CA PRO A 18 11.44 4.47 10.36
C PRO A 18 10.09 4.79 9.73
N GLY A 19 9.03 4.16 10.25
CA GLY A 19 7.66 4.38 9.77
C GLY A 19 7.33 3.71 8.45
N PHE A 20 8.14 2.75 7.98
CA PHE A 20 7.85 1.95 6.81
C PHE A 20 7.99 0.46 7.09
N ILE A 21 6.87 -0.26 7.01
CA ILE A 21 6.74 -1.67 7.38
C ILE A 21 6.37 -2.45 6.15
N THR A 22 6.95 -3.63 6.00
CA THR A 22 6.73 -4.47 4.83
C THR A 22 6.34 -5.86 5.26
N ARG A 23 5.53 -6.52 4.44
CA ARG A 23 5.27 -7.95 4.56
C ARG A 23 5.32 -8.59 3.19
N MET A 24 6.14 -9.60 3.04
CA MET A 24 6.23 -10.41 1.83
C MET A 24 5.47 -11.72 1.99
N PHE A 25 4.92 -12.23 0.89
CA PHE A 25 4.31 -13.55 0.85
C PHE A 25 4.43 -14.16 -0.55
N VAL A 26 4.28 -15.49 -0.63
CA VAL A 26 4.41 -16.24 -1.89
C VAL A 26 3.06 -16.83 -2.29
N VAL A 27 2.64 -16.56 -3.53
CA VAL A 27 1.49 -17.23 -4.16
C VAL A 27 1.94 -17.80 -5.50
N SER A 28 1.74 -19.12 -5.69
CA SER A 28 2.07 -19.82 -6.94
C SER A 28 3.52 -19.57 -7.42
N GLY A 29 4.48 -19.55 -6.49
CA GLY A 29 5.90 -19.35 -6.78
C GLY A 29 6.30 -17.90 -7.10
N ARG A 30 5.38 -16.93 -6.95
CA ARG A 30 5.67 -15.49 -7.12
C ARG A 30 5.67 -14.79 -5.77
N VAL A 31 6.65 -13.92 -5.56
CA VAL A 31 6.75 -13.08 -4.37
C VAL A 31 5.91 -11.83 -4.59
N TYR A 32 5.09 -11.53 -3.59
CA TYR A 32 4.28 -10.34 -3.50
C TYR A 32 4.56 -9.65 -2.20
N ALA A 33 4.18 -8.39 -2.12
CA ALA A 33 4.35 -7.69 -0.88
C ALA A 33 3.43 -6.52 -0.67
N VAL A 34 3.24 -6.21 0.60
CA VAL A 34 2.46 -5.09 1.09
C VAL A 34 3.39 -4.20 1.90
N GLY A 35 3.43 -2.92 1.54
CA GLY A 35 4.11 -1.88 2.30
C GLY A 35 3.09 -1.02 3.05
N PHE A 36 3.46 -0.62 4.26
CA PHE A 36 2.71 0.27 5.13
C PHE A 36 3.62 1.45 5.49
N GLU A 37 3.22 2.65 5.11
CA GLU A 37 3.98 3.87 5.39
C GLU A 37 3.16 4.79 6.29
N VAL A 38 3.73 5.24 7.41
CA VAL A 38 3.02 6.15 8.32
C VAL A 38 2.84 7.51 7.66
N ILE A 39 1.61 8.02 7.75
CA ILE A 39 1.23 9.38 7.34
C ILE A 39 1.00 10.23 8.59
N TYR A 40 1.81 11.26 8.75
CA TYR A 40 1.81 12.21 9.85
C TYR A 40 1.23 13.58 9.48
N SER A 41 1.04 13.87 8.19
CA SER A 41 0.58 15.20 7.74
C SER A 41 -0.13 15.19 6.39
N ASP A 42 -0.95 16.22 6.17
CA ASP A 42 -1.56 16.51 4.86
C ASP A 42 -0.52 16.64 3.75
N GLN A 43 0.66 17.20 4.05
CA GLN A 43 1.71 17.37 3.07
C GLN A 43 2.20 16.02 2.51
N GLN A 44 2.26 14.96 3.34
CA GLN A 44 2.61 13.63 2.86
C GLN A 44 1.54 13.03 1.95
N LEU A 45 0.25 13.32 2.22
CA LEU A 45 -0.85 12.93 1.32
C LEU A 45 -0.74 13.66 -0.02
N ILE A 46 -0.52 14.98 0.01
CA ILE A 46 -0.36 15.81 -1.19
C ILE A 46 0.82 15.34 -2.04
N ASN A 47 1.96 15.02 -1.41
CA ASN A 47 3.15 14.51 -2.10
C ASN A 47 2.89 13.16 -2.79
N LYS A 48 1.88 12.40 -2.34
CA LYS A 48 1.40 11.15 -2.96
C LYS A 48 0.26 11.36 -3.96
N GLY A 49 -0.07 12.61 -4.28
CA GLY A 49 -1.16 12.98 -5.20
C GLY A 49 -2.55 12.87 -4.59
N ILE A 50 -2.65 12.69 -3.27
CA ILE A 50 -3.92 12.50 -2.56
C ILE A 50 -4.38 13.85 -2.00
N ARG A 51 -5.54 14.31 -2.43
CA ARG A 51 -6.17 15.55 -1.93
C ARG A 51 -7.40 15.20 -1.08
N ILE A 52 -7.18 14.57 0.06
CA ILE A 52 -8.26 14.05 0.91
C ILE A 52 -9.27 15.14 1.31
N ASN A 53 -8.83 16.37 1.54
CA ASN A 53 -9.71 17.49 1.90
C ASN A 53 -10.52 18.05 0.72
N ALA A 54 -10.19 17.68 -0.53
CA ALA A 54 -11.04 18.00 -1.68
C ALA A 54 -12.23 17.03 -1.77
N ASP A 55 -12.01 15.75 -1.42
CA ASP A 55 -13.02 14.70 -1.49
C ASP A 55 -13.81 14.57 -0.17
N ILE A 56 -13.17 14.88 0.96
CA ILE A 56 -13.70 14.82 2.32
C ILE A 56 -13.29 16.11 3.06
N PRO A 57 -14.03 17.22 2.89
CA PRO A 57 -13.64 18.54 3.39
C PRO A 57 -13.39 18.62 4.90
N ASP A 58 -14.10 17.82 5.69
CA ASP A 58 -13.99 17.79 7.16
C ASP A 58 -13.07 16.67 7.67
N PHE A 59 -12.18 16.13 6.83
CA PHE A 59 -11.25 15.09 7.24
C PHE A 59 -10.36 15.58 8.38
N ARG A 60 -10.17 14.70 9.37
CA ARG A 60 -9.25 14.91 10.48
C ARG A 60 -8.40 13.66 10.61
N PHE A 61 -7.08 13.86 10.78
CA PHE A 61 -6.19 12.75 11.07
C PHE A 61 -6.63 12.03 12.34
N PRO A 62 -6.79 10.70 12.31
CA PRO A 62 -7.04 9.93 13.52
C PRO A 62 -5.88 10.07 14.51
N ASP A 63 -6.19 10.20 15.79
CA ASP A 63 -5.18 10.27 16.86
C ASP A 63 -4.31 9.01 16.93
N THR A 64 -4.87 7.89 16.50
CA THR A 64 -4.24 6.57 16.38
C THR A 64 -3.42 6.39 15.11
N GLY A 65 -3.25 7.47 14.32
CA GLY A 65 -2.41 7.49 13.13
C GLY A 65 -3.08 6.93 11.88
N MET A 66 -2.47 7.25 10.75
CA MET A 66 -2.92 6.87 9.42
C MET A 66 -1.76 6.21 8.66
N TRP A 67 -2.08 5.21 7.84
CA TRP A 67 -1.09 4.47 7.07
C TRP A 67 -1.44 4.45 5.59
N ALA A 68 -0.48 4.75 4.73
CA ALA A 68 -0.59 4.46 3.31
C ALA A 68 -0.21 3.00 3.07
N VAL A 69 -1.06 2.30 2.33
CA VAL A 69 -0.85 0.90 1.95
C VAL A 69 -0.52 0.84 0.48
N ALA A 70 0.56 0.14 0.16
CA ALA A 70 0.97 -0.11 -1.20
C ALA A 70 1.18 -1.62 -1.40
N PHE A 71 0.89 -2.10 -2.61
CA PHE A 71 0.98 -3.52 -2.96
C PHE A 71 1.73 -3.67 -4.28
N ASP A 72 2.66 -4.62 -4.34
CA ASP A 72 3.37 -4.94 -5.58
C ASP A 72 3.71 -6.44 -5.68
N ARG A 73 4.07 -6.85 -6.88
CA ARG A 73 4.79 -8.09 -7.15
C ARG A 73 6.29 -7.78 -7.14
N VAL A 74 7.04 -8.53 -6.35
CA VAL A 74 8.49 -8.34 -6.21
C VAL A 74 9.18 -9.28 -7.19
N GLU A 75 9.72 -8.74 -8.28
CA GLU A 75 10.51 -9.55 -9.23
C GLU A 75 11.98 -9.64 -8.82
N THR A 76 12.54 -8.57 -8.25
CA THR A 76 13.87 -8.54 -7.61
C THR A 76 13.82 -7.64 -6.38
N VAL A 77 14.81 -7.76 -5.47
CA VAL A 77 14.89 -6.91 -4.27
C VAL A 77 15.04 -5.44 -4.67
N GLU A 78 15.70 -5.15 -5.79
CA GLU A 78 15.88 -3.80 -6.33
C GLU A 78 14.61 -3.24 -6.98
N ALA A 79 13.67 -4.10 -7.40
CA ALA A 79 12.37 -3.69 -7.94
C ALA A 79 11.37 -3.30 -6.82
N TRP A 80 11.77 -3.49 -5.56
CA TRP A 80 10.97 -3.09 -4.40
C TRP A 80 10.70 -1.58 -4.38
N GLY A 81 9.46 -1.19 -4.11
CA GLY A 81 9.06 0.21 -3.99
C GLY A 81 8.55 0.87 -5.27
N GLY A 82 8.56 0.15 -6.41
CA GLY A 82 7.97 0.61 -7.65
C GLY A 82 6.44 0.70 -7.61
N TYR A 83 5.80 -0.15 -6.81
CA TYR A 83 4.35 -0.25 -6.59
C TYR A 83 3.54 -0.12 -7.89
N ASN A 84 3.89 -0.98 -8.85
CA ASN A 84 3.30 -0.97 -10.18
C ASN A 84 1.94 -1.69 -10.22
N HIS A 85 1.19 -1.49 -11.30
CA HIS A 85 -0.05 -2.21 -11.52
C HIS A 85 0.23 -3.72 -11.69
N VAL A 86 -0.33 -4.55 -10.81
CA VAL A 86 -0.15 -6.00 -10.83
C VAL A 86 -1.36 -6.66 -11.48
N SER A 87 -1.18 -7.20 -12.68
CA SER A 87 -2.20 -8.04 -13.32
C SER A 87 -2.17 -9.46 -12.73
N LEU A 88 -3.31 -9.91 -12.20
CA LEU A 88 -3.49 -11.21 -11.56
C LEU A 88 -4.52 -12.05 -12.33
N PRO A 89 -4.10 -12.96 -13.22
CA PRO A 89 -5.04 -13.78 -13.97
C PRO A 89 -5.58 -14.95 -13.13
N GLY A 90 -6.88 -15.20 -13.28
CA GLY A 90 -7.56 -16.41 -12.80
C GLY A 90 -7.61 -16.56 -11.28
N LEU A 91 -7.75 -17.81 -10.82
CA LEU A 91 -7.93 -18.15 -9.39
C LEU A 91 -6.78 -17.71 -8.47
N SER A 92 -5.62 -17.40 -9.03
CA SER A 92 -4.47 -16.89 -8.27
C SER A 92 -4.76 -15.52 -7.65
N ALA A 93 -5.62 -14.71 -8.28
CA ALA A 93 -6.01 -13.39 -7.80
C ALA A 93 -6.68 -13.45 -6.42
N GLY A 94 -7.59 -14.40 -6.20
CA GLY A 94 -8.28 -14.55 -4.92
C GLY A 94 -7.32 -14.87 -3.76
N LYS A 95 -6.31 -15.71 -4.00
CA LYS A 95 -5.28 -16.02 -3.00
C LYS A 95 -4.41 -14.81 -2.68
N VAL A 96 -4.04 -14.02 -3.69
CA VAL A 96 -3.26 -12.81 -3.49
C VAL A 96 -4.07 -11.78 -2.69
N LEU A 97 -5.32 -11.51 -3.09
CA LEU A 97 -6.21 -10.59 -2.37
C LEU A 97 -6.42 -11.01 -0.92
N LEU A 98 -6.60 -12.31 -0.65
CA LEU A 98 -6.71 -12.83 0.71
C LEU A 98 -5.45 -12.54 1.54
N ASN A 99 -4.26 -12.71 0.96
CA ASN A 99 -3.00 -12.41 1.66
C ASN A 99 -2.81 -10.91 1.87
N VAL A 100 -3.23 -10.05 0.94
CA VAL A 100 -3.21 -8.58 1.13
C VAL A 100 -4.16 -8.18 2.26
N ALA A 101 -5.41 -8.66 2.25
CA ALA A 101 -6.37 -8.39 3.31
C ALA A 101 -5.88 -8.87 4.68
N ARG A 102 -5.31 -10.08 4.75
CA ARG A 102 -4.68 -10.62 5.95
C ARG A 102 -3.53 -9.75 6.44
N SER A 103 -2.72 -9.22 5.52
CA SER A 103 -1.60 -8.32 5.87
C SER A 103 -2.10 -7.05 6.54
N ILE A 104 -3.18 -6.46 6.03
CA ILE A 104 -3.77 -5.23 6.59
C ILE A 104 -4.38 -5.51 7.97
N ILE A 105 -5.12 -6.61 8.14
CA ILE A 105 -5.74 -6.98 9.41
C ILE A 105 -4.68 -7.27 10.48
N GLU A 106 -3.65 -8.05 10.15
CA GLU A 106 -2.59 -8.36 11.11
C GLU A 106 -1.74 -7.14 11.45
N HIS A 107 -1.53 -6.22 10.49
CA HIS A 107 -0.89 -4.94 10.75
C HIS A 107 -1.74 -4.11 11.73
N ASP A 108 -3.06 -4.06 11.53
CA ASP A 108 -3.98 -3.31 12.39
C ASP A 108 -3.98 -3.79 13.85
N TYR A 109 -3.94 -5.11 14.08
CA TYR A 109 -3.85 -5.66 15.43
C TYR A 109 -2.61 -5.19 16.22
N VAL A 110 -1.54 -4.82 15.51
CA VAL A 110 -0.30 -4.34 16.12
C VAL A 110 -0.27 -2.81 16.19
N SER A 111 -0.56 -2.14 15.07
CA SER A 111 -0.45 -0.68 14.97
C SER A 111 -1.60 0.06 15.61
N ASN A 112 -2.77 -0.58 15.74
CA ASN A 112 -4.05 0.05 16.10
C ASN A 112 -4.33 1.26 15.18
N ALA A 113 -4.31 1.06 13.87
CA ALA A 113 -4.37 2.16 12.91
C ALA A 113 -5.77 2.79 12.92
N GLY A 114 -5.84 4.13 12.87
CA GLY A 114 -7.13 4.82 12.77
C GLY A 114 -7.70 4.86 11.36
N ALA A 115 -6.81 4.83 10.35
CA ALA A 115 -7.20 4.79 8.95
C ALA A 115 -6.10 4.19 8.07
N TYR A 116 -6.53 3.57 6.98
CA TYR A 116 -5.68 3.15 5.87
C TYR A 116 -6.06 3.90 4.61
N ILE A 117 -5.07 4.28 3.80
CA ILE A 117 -5.29 4.85 2.48
C ILE A 117 -4.63 4.01 1.41
N PHE A 118 -5.37 3.82 0.32
CA PHE A 118 -4.96 3.07 -0.85
C PHE A 118 -5.03 4.01 -2.04
N THR A 119 -3.94 4.09 -2.81
CA THR A 119 -3.97 4.70 -4.13
C THR A 119 -3.86 3.60 -5.16
N ALA A 120 -4.71 3.67 -6.19
CA ALA A 120 -4.50 2.84 -7.35
C ALA A 120 -3.12 3.16 -7.93
N ALA A 121 -2.38 2.12 -8.33
CA ALA A 121 -1.17 2.33 -9.11
C ALA A 121 -1.52 3.16 -10.36
N VAL A 122 -0.66 4.10 -10.73
CA VAL A 122 -0.88 4.94 -11.92
C VAL A 122 -0.96 4.02 -13.12
N ASP A 123 -2.12 4.04 -13.80
CA ASP A 123 -2.28 3.32 -15.05
C ASP A 123 -1.50 4.03 -16.16
N ARG A 124 -0.26 3.59 -16.36
CA ARG A 124 0.58 4.05 -17.47
C ARG A 124 0.07 3.57 -18.83
N GLU A 125 -0.95 2.71 -18.90
CA GLU A 125 -1.54 2.25 -20.18
C GLU A 125 -2.51 3.23 -20.83
N HIS A 126 -2.75 4.41 -20.23
CA HIS A 126 -3.33 5.54 -20.98
C HIS A 126 -2.41 6.02 -22.14
N GLU A 127 -1.17 5.51 -22.27
CA GLU A 127 -0.34 5.68 -23.46
C GLU A 127 -0.57 4.61 -24.55
N ARG A 128 -1.27 3.49 -24.26
CA ARG A 128 -1.56 2.43 -25.27
C ARG A 128 -2.89 2.59 -26.00
N CYS A 129 -3.78 3.45 -25.51
CA CYS A 129 -5.06 3.73 -26.17
C CYS A 129 -5.13 5.15 -26.76
N GLY A 130 -4.03 5.59 -27.37
CA GLY A 130 -3.90 6.88 -28.05
C GLY A 130 -3.80 6.77 -29.58
N SER A 131 -4.41 5.76 -30.21
CA SER A 131 -4.55 5.72 -31.68
C SER A 131 -5.73 4.85 -32.10
N ARG A 132 -6.94 5.32 -31.79
CA ARG A 132 -8.11 5.10 -32.66
C ARG A 132 -9.07 6.28 -32.50
N GLN A 133 -8.82 7.29 -33.34
CA GLN A 133 -9.95 7.93 -34.02
C GLN A 133 -10.76 6.81 -34.69
N TYR A 134 -12.08 6.78 -34.50
CA TYR A 134 -13.10 6.77 -35.55
C TYR A 134 -14.48 6.49 -34.92
N LEU A 135 -15.36 7.48 -35.11
CA LEU A 135 -16.83 7.55 -34.97
C LEU A 135 -17.41 7.53 -33.54
#